data_AF-A0A7H4P347-F1
#
_entry.id   AF-A0A7H4P347-F1
#
_cell.length_a   1.000
_cell.length_b   1.000
_cell.length_c   1.000
_cell.angle_alpha   90.00
_cell.angle_beta   90.00
_cell.angle_gamma   90.00
#
_symmetry.space_group_name_H-M   'P 1'
#
loop_
_entity.id
_entity.type
_entity.pdbx_description
1 polymer ?
#
loop_
_entity_poly.entity_id
_entity_poly.type
_entity_poly.pdbx_seq_one_letter_code
_entity_poly.pdbx_strand_id
1 'polypeptide(L)'
;MKKLLPTSTAGSLPKPSWLAEPEKLWSAWKLHDQELIDGKKDALSLSLFDQLRAGIDIVSDGEQTRQHFVTTFIEHLSGVDFEKREVVKIRNRYDASVPTVVGAVERQKPVFVEDARFLRQLTKQPIKWALPGPMTMIDTLYDAHYKSREKLAWEFAKILNQEAKELEAAGVDIIQFDEPAFNVFF
;
A
#
# COMPACT_ATOMS: atom_id res chain seq x y z
N MET A 1 23.98 1.07 21.97
CA MET A 1 24.79 0.40 20.93
C MET A 1 23.95 0.30 19.66
N LYS A 2 24.51 0.62 18.49
CA LYS A 2 23.83 0.42 17.20
C LYS A 2 23.73 -1.08 16.94
N LYS A 3 22.52 -1.61 16.74
CA LYS A 3 22.32 -3.05 16.50
C LYS A 3 22.97 -3.44 15.16
N LEU A 4 23.75 -4.51 15.16
CA LEU A 4 24.36 -5.08 13.96
C LEU A 4 23.35 -6.03 13.31
N LEU A 5 23.12 -5.87 12.00
CA LEU A 5 22.13 -6.61 11.20
C LEU A 5 20.67 -6.48 11.73
N PRO A 6 20.06 -5.28 11.68
CA PRO A 6 18.66 -5.11 12.08
C PRO A 6 17.73 -5.91 11.17
N THR A 7 16.78 -6.63 11.76
CA THR A 7 15.81 -7.47 11.04
C THR A 7 14.59 -6.68 10.58
N SER A 8 14.04 -7.05 9.42
CA SER A 8 12.79 -6.50 8.88
C SER A 8 12.11 -7.52 7.96
N THR A 9 10.86 -7.25 7.57
CA THR A 9 10.13 -8.02 6.55
C THR A 9 9.92 -7.17 5.30
N ALA A 10 9.47 -7.80 4.19
CA ALA A 10 9.11 -7.06 2.99
C ALA A 10 7.97 -6.05 3.24
N GLY A 11 6.95 -6.42 4.01
CA GLY A 11 5.80 -5.57 4.33
C GLY A 11 4.64 -6.40 4.87
N SER A 12 3.77 -6.86 3.97
CA SER A 12 2.57 -7.62 4.32
C SER A 12 2.76 -8.82 5.25
N LEU A 13 1.80 -8.96 6.18
CA LEU A 13 1.64 -10.10 7.08
C LEU A 13 0.19 -10.63 7.02
N PRO A 14 -0.08 -11.88 7.41
CA PRO A 14 -1.44 -12.42 7.41
C PRO A 14 -2.40 -11.54 8.22
N LYS A 15 -3.59 -11.27 7.67
CA LYS A 15 -4.65 -10.52 8.34
C LYS A 15 -5.46 -11.43 9.27
N PRO A 16 -5.97 -10.91 10.40
CA PRO A 16 -6.91 -11.67 11.22
C PRO A 16 -8.10 -12.17 10.41
N SER A 17 -8.54 -13.41 10.68
CA SER A 17 -9.60 -14.07 9.90
C SER A 17 -10.97 -13.41 10.04
N TRP A 18 -11.19 -12.59 11.07
CA TRP A 18 -12.37 -11.76 11.22
C TRP A 18 -12.34 -10.49 10.35
N LEU A 19 -11.17 -10.08 9.86
CA LEU A 19 -11.00 -8.91 9.00
C LEU A 19 -11.03 -9.27 7.50
N ALA A 20 -10.39 -10.39 7.13
CA ALA A 20 -10.24 -10.83 5.75
C ALA A 20 -10.22 -12.37 5.64
N GLU A 21 -10.44 -12.89 4.44
CA GLU A 21 -10.23 -14.28 4.08
C GLU A 21 -8.72 -14.62 4.15
N PRO A 22 -8.33 -15.72 4.83
CA PRO A 22 -6.93 -16.10 4.96
C PRO A 22 -6.34 -16.58 3.62
N GLU A 23 -5.00 -16.51 3.52
CA GLU A 23 -4.21 -17.13 2.43
C GLU A 23 -4.60 -16.70 1.01
N LYS A 24 -5.15 -15.49 0.86
CA LYS A 24 -5.70 -15.00 -0.40
C LYS A 24 -5.30 -13.54 -0.68
N LEU A 25 -4.86 -13.28 -1.92
CA LEU A 25 -4.66 -11.92 -2.43
C LEU A 25 -6.00 -11.28 -2.78
N TRP A 26 -6.11 -9.95 -2.63
CA TRP A 26 -7.35 -9.19 -2.87
C TRP A 26 -8.56 -9.72 -2.08
N SER A 27 -8.34 -10.24 -0.87
CA SER A 27 -9.46 -10.60 -0.01
C SER A 27 -10.35 -9.38 0.23
N ALA A 28 -11.65 -9.55 0.05
CA ALA A 28 -12.63 -8.58 0.49
C ALA A 28 -12.54 -8.38 2.01
N TRP A 29 -12.89 -7.18 2.48
CA TRP A 29 -13.10 -6.92 3.90
C TRP A 29 -14.35 -7.65 4.38
N LYS A 30 -14.28 -8.25 5.56
CA LYS A 30 -15.42 -8.88 6.24
C LYS A 30 -16.20 -7.91 7.14
N LEU A 31 -15.59 -6.77 7.46
CA LEU A 31 -16.17 -5.69 8.25
C LEU A 31 -16.48 -4.48 7.35
N HIS A 32 -17.39 -3.62 7.79
CA HIS A 32 -17.82 -2.41 7.08
C HIS A 32 -17.87 -1.20 8.00
N ASP A 33 -17.90 -0.01 7.40
CA ASP A 33 -18.08 1.28 8.10
C ASP A 33 -17.15 1.45 9.32
N GLN A 34 -17.70 1.80 10.47
CA GLN A 34 -16.94 2.04 11.69
C GLN A 34 -16.24 0.77 12.19
N GLU A 35 -16.88 -0.40 12.07
CA GLU A 35 -16.27 -1.67 12.46
C GLU A 35 -15.02 -1.98 11.63
N LEU A 36 -15.03 -1.61 10.34
CA LEU A 36 -13.84 -1.75 9.49
C LEU A 36 -12.72 -0.80 9.91
N ILE A 37 -13.04 0.44 10.27
CA ILE A 37 -12.05 1.42 10.74
C ILE A 37 -11.38 0.91 12.01
N ASP A 38 -12.17 0.44 12.98
CA ASP A 38 -11.67 -0.04 14.26
C ASP A 38 -10.94 -1.39 14.08
N GLY A 39 -11.50 -2.30 13.29
CA GLY A 39 -10.88 -3.58 12.98
C GLY A 39 -9.52 -3.45 12.27
N LYS A 40 -9.33 -2.46 11.40
CA LYS A 40 -8.02 -2.19 10.80
C LYS A 40 -6.98 -1.73 11.82
N LYS A 41 -7.37 -0.89 12.80
CA LYS A 41 -6.49 -0.45 13.89
C LYS A 41 -6.14 -1.59 14.83
N ASP A 42 -7.11 -2.45 15.14
CA ASP A 42 -6.88 -3.64 15.96
C ASP A 42 -5.94 -4.62 15.26
N ALA A 43 -6.15 -4.88 13.96
CA ALA A 43 -5.27 -5.74 13.18
C ALA A 43 -3.85 -5.20 13.09
N LEU A 44 -3.68 -3.87 12.90
CA LEU A 44 -2.38 -3.21 12.93
C LEU A 44 -1.69 -3.37 14.30
N SER A 45 -2.44 -3.22 15.40
CA SER A 45 -1.92 -3.41 16.76
C SER A 45 -1.47 -4.85 17.03
N LEU A 46 -2.26 -5.83 16.59
CA LEU A 46 -1.92 -7.25 16.68
C LEU A 46 -0.68 -7.58 15.84
N SER A 47 -0.62 -7.08 14.61
CA SER A 47 0.53 -7.29 13.72
C SER A 47 1.81 -6.68 14.29
N LEU A 48 1.73 -5.49 14.91
CA LEU A 48 2.86 -4.92 15.63
C LEU A 48 3.28 -5.81 16.80
N PHE A 49 2.34 -6.26 17.62
CA PHE A 49 2.62 -7.15 18.75
C PHE A 49 3.34 -8.42 18.31
N ASP A 50 2.90 -9.06 17.23
CA ASP A 50 3.52 -10.26 16.67
C ASP A 50 4.94 -9.99 16.18
N GLN A 51 5.18 -8.87 15.49
CA GLN A 51 6.51 -8.46 15.04
C GLN A 51 7.47 -8.22 16.22
N LEU A 52 7.01 -7.51 17.26
CA LEU A 52 7.79 -7.26 18.47
C LEU A 52 8.14 -8.56 19.20
N ARG A 53 7.17 -9.47 19.34
CA ARG A 53 7.35 -10.78 19.97
C ARG A 53 8.30 -11.67 19.17
N ALA A 54 8.29 -11.58 17.85
CA ALA A 54 9.22 -12.29 16.96
C ALA A 54 10.64 -11.69 16.96
N GLY A 55 10.86 -10.52 17.59
CA GLY A 55 12.16 -9.86 17.63
C GLY A 55 12.53 -9.15 16.33
N ILE A 56 11.54 -8.69 15.57
CA ILE A 56 11.75 -7.79 14.42
C ILE A 56 12.23 -6.43 14.94
N ASP A 57 13.26 -5.87 14.29
CA ASP A 57 13.88 -4.59 14.70
C ASP A 57 13.27 -3.37 14.03
N ILE A 58 12.87 -3.54 12.76
CA ILE A 58 12.26 -2.52 11.93
C ILE A 58 10.88 -3.04 11.56
N VAL A 59 9.87 -2.49 12.22
CA VAL A 59 8.48 -2.93 12.09
C VAL A 59 7.80 -2.27 10.91
N SER A 60 6.72 -2.87 10.43
CA SER A 60 5.84 -2.34 9.41
C SER A 60 4.39 -2.31 9.89
N ASP A 61 3.51 -1.73 9.08
CA ASP A 61 2.06 -1.81 9.24
C ASP A 61 1.49 -3.22 9.00
N GLY A 62 2.35 -4.19 8.61
CA GLY A 62 1.95 -5.51 8.16
C GLY A 62 0.98 -5.47 6.97
N GLU A 63 0.89 -4.32 6.29
CA GLU A 63 -0.14 -3.96 5.31
C GLU A 63 -1.58 -4.30 5.76
N GLN A 64 -1.86 -4.18 7.07
CA GLN A 64 -3.14 -4.60 7.65
C GLN A 64 -4.31 -3.72 7.21
N THR A 65 -4.07 -2.46 6.85
CA THR A 65 -5.13 -1.48 6.53
C THR A 65 -5.47 -1.38 5.04
N ARG A 66 -4.78 -2.16 4.18
CA ARG A 66 -4.97 -2.24 2.72
C ARG A 66 -5.36 -3.63 2.26
N GLN A 67 -6.17 -3.72 1.20
CA GLN A 67 -6.52 -5.01 0.59
C GLN A 67 -5.40 -5.54 -0.30
N HIS A 68 -4.73 -4.64 -1.02
CA HIS A 68 -3.68 -4.98 -1.95
C HIS A 68 -2.66 -3.84 -2.04
N PHE A 69 -1.38 -4.19 -2.15
CA PHE A 69 -0.26 -3.23 -2.05
C PHE A 69 -0.27 -2.15 -3.14
N VAL A 70 -0.92 -2.40 -4.29
CA VAL A 70 -1.03 -1.42 -5.39
C VAL A 70 -2.40 -0.75 -5.45
N THR A 71 -3.49 -1.54 -5.48
CA THR A 71 -4.80 -1.02 -5.90
C THR A 71 -5.44 -0.17 -4.81
N THR A 72 -5.21 -0.48 -3.53
CA THR A 72 -5.72 0.36 -2.44
C THR A 72 -5.20 1.79 -2.53
N PHE A 73 -3.94 2.01 -2.91
CA PHE A 73 -3.45 3.37 -3.06
C PHE A 73 -4.11 4.08 -4.27
N ILE A 74 -4.24 3.37 -5.39
CA ILE A 74 -4.89 3.87 -6.62
C ILE A 74 -6.36 4.25 -6.36
N GLU A 75 -7.09 3.47 -5.56
CA GLU A 75 -8.49 3.68 -5.19
C GLU A 75 -8.75 5.02 -4.46
N HIS A 76 -7.73 5.61 -3.83
CA HIS A 76 -7.87 6.87 -3.09
C HIS A 76 -7.54 8.11 -3.95
N LEU A 77 -7.24 7.92 -5.23
CA LEU A 77 -6.92 9.01 -6.16
C LEU A 77 -8.16 9.43 -6.93
N SER A 78 -8.36 10.74 -7.08
CA SER A 78 -9.34 11.23 -8.06
C SER A 78 -8.88 10.89 -9.48
N GLY A 79 -9.80 10.84 -10.43
CA GLY A 79 -9.49 10.45 -11.82
C GLY A 79 -9.41 8.93 -12.04
N VAL A 80 -9.60 8.13 -10.99
CA VAL A 80 -9.71 6.67 -11.05
C VAL A 80 -11.17 6.27 -10.82
N ASP A 81 -11.70 5.44 -11.71
CA ASP A 81 -12.98 4.76 -11.57
C ASP A 81 -12.74 3.30 -11.20
N PHE A 82 -13.20 2.92 -10.00
CA PHE A 82 -13.02 1.57 -9.46
C PHE A 82 -14.13 0.60 -9.85
N GLU A 83 -15.33 1.11 -10.15
CA GLU A 83 -16.45 0.31 -10.64
C GLU A 83 -16.19 -0.09 -12.10
N LYS A 84 -15.53 0.79 -12.87
CA LYS A 84 -15.08 0.50 -14.21
C LYS A 84 -13.81 -0.37 -14.21
N ARG A 85 -14.02 -1.67 -14.30
CA ARG A 85 -12.97 -2.68 -14.39
C ARG A 85 -12.67 -3.08 -15.84
N GLU A 86 -11.39 -3.26 -16.14
CA GLU A 86 -10.91 -3.81 -17.40
C GLU A 86 -9.97 -4.99 -17.11
N VAL A 87 -9.92 -5.97 -18.02
CA VAL A 87 -8.96 -7.08 -17.93
C VAL A 87 -7.69 -6.69 -18.68
N VAL A 88 -6.57 -6.62 -17.96
CA VAL A 88 -5.26 -6.31 -18.55
C VAL A 88 -4.23 -7.38 -18.17
N LYS A 89 -3.26 -7.60 -19.06
CA LYS A 89 -2.15 -8.49 -18.80
C LYS A 89 -1.09 -7.78 -17.96
N ILE A 90 -1.07 -8.04 -16.66
CA ILE A 90 -0.11 -7.41 -15.72
C ILE A 90 1.20 -8.19 -15.68
N ARG A 91 2.31 -7.48 -15.41
CA ARG A 91 3.69 -8.02 -15.38
C ARG A 91 4.07 -8.77 -16.66
N ASN A 92 3.40 -8.46 -17.78
CA ASN A 92 3.49 -9.16 -19.06
C ASN A 92 3.29 -10.69 -18.96
N ARG A 93 2.57 -11.18 -17.95
CA ARG A 93 2.50 -12.62 -17.62
C ARG A 93 1.07 -13.15 -17.48
N TYR A 94 0.20 -12.48 -16.73
CA TYR A 94 -1.12 -12.99 -16.40
C TYR A 94 -2.18 -11.90 -16.41
N ASP A 95 -3.43 -12.29 -16.61
CA ASP A 95 -4.56 -11.38 -16.69
C ASP A 95 -5.08 -11.03 -15.29
N ALA A 96 -5.42 -9.76 -15.07
CA ALA A 96 -6.02 -9.27 -13.85
C ALA A 96 -7.13 -8.25 -14.14
N SER A 97 -8.18 -8.27 -13.32
CA SER A 97 -9.22 -7.24 -13.31
C SER A 97 -8.70 -6.01 -12.54
N VAL A 98 -8.56 -4.88 -13.22
CA VAL A 98 -7.91 -3.67 -12.69
C VAL A 98 -8.81 -2.44 -12.83
N PRO A 99 -8.65 -1.41 -11.98
CA PRO A 99 -9.41 -0.16 -12.10
C PRO A 99 -8.99 0.66 -13.33
N THR A 100 -9.82 1.63 -13.71
CA THR A 100 -9.60 2.47 -14.89
C THR A 100 -9.29 3.91 -14.53
N VAL A 101 -8.21 4.47 -15.09
CA VAL A 101 -7.95 5.92 -15.05
C VAL A 101 -8.80 6.61 -16.11
N VAL A 102 -9.82 7.35 -15.69
CA VAL A 102 -10.79 8.04 -16.55
C VAL A 102 -10.54 9.54 -16.68
N GLY A 103 -9.68 10.10 -15.84
CA GLY A 103 -9.37 11.53 -15.82
C GLY A 103 -7.97 11.82 -15.27
N ALA A 104 -7.70 13.11 -15.04
CA ALA A 104 -6.45 13.53 -14.41
C ALA A 104 -6.36 12.99 -12.98
N VAL A 105 -5.23 12.35 -12.65
CA VAL A 105 -5.01 11.76 -11.33
C VAL A 105 -4.52 12.80 -10.35
N GLU A 106 -5.11 12.82 -9.16
CA GLU A 106 -4.69 13.69 -8.07
C GLU A 106 -4.98 13.04 -6.72
N ARG A 107 -4.11 13.32 -5.75
CA ARG A 107 -4.29 12.91 -4.35
C ARG A 107 -5.06 13.99 -3.61
N GLN A 108 -6.33 13.71 -3.31
CA GLN A 108 -7.20 14.66 -2.60
C GLN A 108 -6.93 14.68 -1.09
N LYS A 109 -6.59 13.53 -0.52
CA LYS A 109 -6.36 13.34 0.92
C LYS A 109 -5.24 12.33 1.16
N PRO A 110 -4.63 12.34 2.35
CA PRO A 110 -3.67 11.31 2.73
C PRO A 110 -4.29 9.93 2.79
N VAL A 111 -3.54 8.92 2.34
CA VAL A 111 -4.04 7.54 2.25
C VAL A 111 -3.70 6.75 3.50
N PHE A 112 -2.43 6.78 3.90
CA PHE A 112 -1.90 5.95 4.99
C PHE A 112 -1.38 6.77 6.17
N VAL A 113 -1.38 8.10 6.08
CA VAL A 113 -0.78 8.99 7.09
C VAL A 113 -1.43 8.83 8.47
N GLU A 114 -2.75 8.66 8.56
CA GLU A 114 -3.41 8.44 9.85
C GLU A 114 -3.08 7.07 10.45
N ASP A 115 -2.99 6.02 9.62
CA ASP A 115 -2.55 4.69 10.05
C ASP A 115 -1.10 4.72 10.56
N ALA A 116 -0.23 5.48 9.87
CA ALA A 116 1.16 5.67 10.27
C ALA A 116 1.29 6.42 11.60
N ARG A 117 0.50 7.49 11.80
CA ARG A 117 0.45 8.19 13.09
C ARG A 117 -0.03 7.28 14.21
N PHE A 118 -1.05 6.47 13.95
CA PHE A 118 -1.53 5.50 14.92
C PHE A 118 -0.44 4.48 15.26
N LEU A 119 0.22 3.86 14.27
CA LEU A 119 1.32 2.92 14.51
C LEU A 119 2.47 3.56 15.30
N ARG A 120 2.82 4.81 14.97
CA ARG A 120 3.88 5.56 15.66
C ARG A 120 3.60 5.75 17.14
N GLN A 121 2.34 5.90 17.55
CA GLN A 121 1.93 6.01 18.96
C GLN A 121 2.13 4.69 19.73
N LEU A 122 2.15 3.55 19.06
CA LEU A 122 2.21 2.22 19.69
C LEU A 122 3.64 1.70 19.90
N THR A 123 4.65 2.27 19.25
CA THR A 123 6.03 1.74 19.29
C THR A 123 7.08 2.84 19.23
N LYS A 124 8.29 2.52 19.70
CA LYS A 124 9.52 3.34 19.52
C LYS A 124 10.50 2.72 18.52
N GLN A 125 10.20 1.54 17.98
CA GLN A 125 11.05 0.92 16.97
C GLN A 125 10.97 1.69 15.63
N PRO A 126 12.00 1.63 14.78
CA PRO A 126 11.92 2.16 13.43
C PRO A 126 10.74 1.58 12.65
N ILE A 127 9.96 2.43 12.00
CA ILE A 127 8.83 2.07 11.17
C ILE A 127 9.23 2.13 9.70
N LYS A 128 9.01 1.04 8.98
CA LYS A 128 9.11 0.96 7.53
C LYS A 128 7.71 0.89 6.92
N TRP A 129 7.42 1.78 5.98
CA TRP A 129 6.16 1.83 5.26
C TRP A 129 6.35 1.63 3.77
N ALA A 130 5.62 0.68 3.18
CA ALA A 130 5.68 0.39 1.75
C ALA A 130 4.63 1.18 0.97
N LEU A 131 5.05 1.76 -0.14
CA LEU A 131 4.20 2.37 -1.18
C LEU A 131 4.47 1.65 -2.51
N PRO A 132 3.46 1.48 -3.39
CA PRO A 132 3.73 0.97 -4.73
C PRO A 132 4.54 2.00 -5.52
N GLY A 133 5.52 1.53 -6.30
CA GLY A 133 6.25 2.42 -7.20
C GLY A 133 5.43 2.81 -8.44
N PRO A 134 5.77 3.93 -9.10
CA PRO A 134 5.00 4.48 -10.21
C PRO A 134 4.91 3.53 -11.42
N MET A 135 5.95 2.75 -11.74
CA MET A 135 5.92 1.80 -12.85
C MET A 135 4.99 0.62 -12.53
N THR A 136 5.04 0.12 -11.30
CA THR A 136 4.16 -0.95 -10.80
C THR A 136 2.69 -0.49 -10.75
N MET A 137 2.43 0.77 -10.41
CA MET A 137 1.09 1.36 -10.44
C MET A 137 0.50 1.38 -11.86
N ILE A 138 1.20 1.94 -12.85
CA ILE A 138 0.70 1.98 -14.24
C ILE A 138 0.55 0.59 -14.86
N ASP A 139 1.24 -0.41 -14.34
CA ASP A 139 1.17 -1.79 -14.79
C ASP A 139 0.02 -2.58 -14.15
N THR A 140 -0.74 -1.97 -13.24
CA THR A 140 -1.83 -2.61 -12.49
C THR A 140 -3.13 -1.80 -12.58
N LEU A 141 -3.36 -1.15 -13.73
CA LEU A 141 -4.56 -0.36 -14.06
C LEU A 141 -4.77 -0.31 -15.58
N TYR A 142 -5.94 0.18 -16.01
CA TYR A 142 -6.19 0.53 -17.40
C TYR A 142 -6.19 2.06 -17.59
N ASP A 143 -5.40 2.57 -18.52
CA ASP A 143 -5.30 4.01 -18.81
C ASP A 143 -6.28 4.45 -19.91
N ALA A 144 -7.42 5.00 -19.51
CA ALA A 144 -8.41 5.55 -20.42
C ALA A 144 -8.19 7.04 -20.76
N HIS A 145 -7.24 7.73 -20.11
CA HIS A 145 -7.11 9.19 -20.18
C HIS A 145 -5.76 9.67 -20.76
N TYR A 146 -4.64 9.30 -20.14
CA TYR A 146 -3.31 9.81 -20.50
C TYR A 146 -2.76 9.17 -21.77
N LYS A 147 -3.17 7.92 -22.04
CA LYS A 147 -2.72 7.09 -23.17
C LYS A 147 -1.20 7.00 -23.28
N SER A 148 -0.51 7.10 -22.15
CA SER A 148 0.94 7.12 -22.07
C SER A 148 1.40 6.66 -20.70
N ARG A 149 2.05 5.50 -20.68
CA ARG A 149 2.66 4.91 -19.49
C ARG A 149 3.61 5.89 -18.81
N GLU A 150 4.48 6.53 -19.57
CA GLU A 150 5.45 7.50 -19.06
C GLU A 150 4.77 8.70 -18.40
N LYS A 151 3.80 9.34 -19.08
CA LYS A 151 3.10 10.51 -18.52
C LYS A 151 2.34 10.17 -17.25
N LEU A 152 1.62 9.04 -17.25
CA LEU A 152 0.87 8.61 -16.07
C LEU A 152 1.79 8.21 -14.91
N ALA A 153 2.90 7.52 -15.19
CA ALA A 153 3.90 7.19 -14.17
C ALA A 153 4.53 8.44 -13.54
N TRP A 154 4.74 9.50 -14.33
CA TRP A 154 5.24 10.77 -13.83
C TRP A 154 4.26 11.46 -12.87
N GLU A 155 2.96 11.46 -13.18
CA GLU A 155 1.95 11.99 -12.27
C GLU A 155 1.84 11.15 -10.99
N PHE A 156 1.94 9.81 -11.08
CA PHE A 156 2.04 8.97 -9.89
C PHE A 156 3.29 9.24 -9.06
N ALA A 157 4.44 9.49 -9.68
CA ALA A 157 5.67 9.84 -8.95
C ALA A 157 5.49 11.11 -8.12
N LYS A 158 4.80 12.14 -8.64
CA LYS A 158 4.47 13.36 -7.87
C LYS A 158 3.53 13.07 -6.72
N ILE A 159 2.47 12.31 -6.97
CA ILE A 159 1.48 11.91 -5.95
C ILE A 159 2.14 11.09 -4.82
N LEU A 160 2.97 10.11 -5.18
CA LEU A 160 3.74 9.30 -4.24
C LEU A 160 4.71 10.15 -3.43
N ASN A 161 5.34 11.17 -4.04
CA ASN A 161 6.22 12.09 -3.30
C ASN A 161 5.47 12.88 -2.23
N GLN A 162 4.22 13.30 -2.49
CA GLN A 162 3.39 13.97 -1.51
C GLN A 162 3.06 13.03 -0.33
N GLU A 163 2.57 11.83 -0.62
CA GLU A 163 2.27 10.83 0.42
C GLU A 163 3.52 10.48 1.24
N ALA A 164 4.65 10.24 0.57
CA ALA A 164 5.92 9.90 1.23
C ALA A 164 6.38 10.99 2.21
N LYS A 165 6.32 12.26 1.82
CA LYS A 165 6.67 13.39 2.71
C LYS A 165 5.76 13.48 3.92
N GLU A 166 4.47 13.21 3.74
CA GLU A 166 3.55 13.23 4.87
C GLU A 166 3.68 12.00 5.78
N LEU A 167 4.08 10.85 5.24
CA LEU A 167 4.46 9.68 6.04
C LEU A 167 5.72 9.94 6.87
N GLU A 168 6.74 10.56 6.28
CA GLU A 168 7.92 11.05 7.03
C GLU A 168 7.49 11.99 8.16
N ALA A 169 6.63 12.98 7.87
CA ALA A 169 6.10 13.90 8.88
C ALA A 169 5.26 13.21 9.96
N ALA A 170 4.65 12.06 9.67
CA ALA A 170 3.94 11.21 10.64
C ALA A 170 4.87 10.34 11.51
N GLY A 171 6.18 10.35 11.25
CA GLY A 171 7.17 9.61 12.02
C GLY A 171 7.54 8.23 11.45
N VAL A 172 7.28 8.00 10.16
CA VAL A 172 7.84 6.84 9.43
C VAL A 172 9.34 7.05 9.22
N ASP A 173 10.14 6.04 9.56
CA ASP A 173 11.61 6.11 9.51
C ASP A 173 12.18 5.66 8.16
N ILE A 174 11.48 4.76 7.46
CA ILE A 174 11.92 4.19 6.18
C ILE A 174 10.71 4.12 5.23
N ILE A 175 10.84 4.73 4.06
CA ILE A 175 9.85 4.65 2.98
C ILE A 175 10.38 3.68 1.93
N GLN A 176 9.64 2.59 1.73
CA GLN A 176 9.94 1.57 0.72
C GLN A 176 9.05 1.79 -0.49
N PHE A 177 9.63 1.73 -1.70
CA PHE A 177 8.88 1.70 -2.95
C PHE A 177 8.95 0.31 -3.58
N ASP A 178 7.79 -0.32 -3.73
CA ASP A 178 7.71 -1.66 -4.32
C ASP A 178 7.63 -1.56 -5.84
N GLU A 179 8.72 -1.95 -6.51
CA GLU A 179 8.82 -1.98 -7.97
C GLU A 179 9.10 -3.38 -8.55
N PRO A 180 8.22 -4.38 -8.34
CA PRO A 180 8.36 -5.67 -9.02
C PRO A 180 8.33 -5.55 -10.56
N ALA A 181 7.73 -4.48 -11.11
CA ALA A 181 7.71 -4.22 -12.55
C ALA A 181 9.11 -3.98 -13.15
N PHE A 182 10.11 -3.55 -12.36
CA PHE A 182 11.47 -3.36 -12.85
C PHE A 182 12.12 -4.67 -13.34
N ASN A 183 11.66 -5.83 -12.87
CA ASN A 183 12.14 -7.13 -13.33
C ASN A 183 11.47 -7.61 -14.63
N VAL A 184 10.64 -6.78 -15.27
CA VAL A 184 9.85 -7.14 -16.46
C VAL A 184 10.11 -6.19 -17.62
N PHE A 185 10.15 -4.88 -17.36
CA PHE A 185 10.26 -3.86 -18.40
C PHE A 185 11.67 -3.25 -18.38
N PHE A 186 12.51 -3.69 -19.30
CA PHE A 186 13.89 -3.23 -19.52
C PHE A 186 14.06 -2.62 -20.91
#